data_AF-A0A847A885-F1
#
_entry.id   AF-A0A847A885-F1
#
_cell.length_a   1.000
_cell.length_b   1.000
_cell.length_c   1.000
_cell.angle_alpha   90.00
_cell.angle_beta   90.00
_cell.angle_gamma   90.00
#
_symmetry.space_group_name_H-M   'P 1'
#
loop_
_entity.id
_entity.type
_entity.pdbx_description
1 polymer ?
#
loop_
_entity_poly.entity_id
_entity_poly.type
_entity_poly.pdbx_seq_one_letter_code
_entity_poly.pdbx_strand_id
1 'polypeptide(L)'
;MGELSALGPIDAQIISNGKRFSADAFLEGLTKIKTDAENKKRLDIAYIPILQNISPGEIQHCENAQSFSRTLVTNWLKEYKFKYWAIHSSTGNPVTDDDKRQRAEEIATILCNHSSWLTHGRSIGIRELEDIRLQITDYSNSPELNDAISRYYTLLRMSFETNLYKVYETPSTQIYRMLNSGNQQSPSNKLNIPNPAIVDFECGKCHNKQKIQINFNQKFPLLPGVTMFPQNNILKCEACGSDSNLLSLRQQLEAQTKKRII
;
A
#
# COMPACT_ATOMS: atom_id res chain seq x y z
N MET A 1 20.55 1.32 -2.09
CA MET A 1 19.66 0.34 -2.73
C MET A 1 20.30 -1.02 -2.58
N GLY A 2 19.52 -2.05 -2.28
CA GLY A 2 19.99 -3.44 -2.33
C GLY A 2 19.50 -4.08 -3.63
N GLU A 3 19.76 -5.37 -3.81
CA GLU A 3 19.46 -6.11 -5.04
C GLU A 3 17.98 -6.02 -5.46
N LEU A 4 17.06 -6.09 -4.49
CA LEU A 4 15.61 -6.02 -4.74
C LEU A 4 15.04 -4.58 -4.67
N SER A 5 15.90 -3.57 -4.47
CA SER A 5 15.45 -2.18 -4.40
C SER A 5 15.46 -1.53 -5.78
N ALA A 6 14.40 -0.79 -6.09
CA ALA A 6 14.29 -0.02 -7.32
C ALA A 6 13.61 1.32 -7.06
N LEU A 7 13.86 2.28 -7.95
CA LEU A 7 13.03 3.48 -8.08
C LEU A 7 11.98 3.26 -9.16
N GLY A 8 10.88 4.02 -9.07
CA GLY A 8 9.92 4.14 -10.17
C GLY A 8 10.26 5.37 -11.04
N PRO A 9 9.77 5.39 -12.29
CA PRO A 9 9.71 6.62 -13.10
C PRO A 9 8.96 7.72 -12.35
N ILE A 10 9.29 8.98 -12.69
CA ILE A 10 8.67 10.15 -12.05
C ILE A 10 7.60 10.80 -12.94
N ASP A 11 7.28 10.21 -14.09
CA ASP A 11 6.27 10.77 -14.99
C ASP A 11 4.90 10.84 -14.30
N ALA A 12 4.24 11.99 -14.44
CA ALA A 12 2.96 12.22 -13.78
C ALA A 12 1.88 11.30 -14.36
N GLN A 13 1.15 10.58 -13.50
CA GLN A 13 0.00 9.77 -13.90
C GLN A 13 -1.28 10.60 -13.81
N ILE A 14 -2.05 10.65 -14.89
CA ILE A 14 -3.33 11.35 -14.99
C ILE A 14 -4.45 10.35 -15.09
N ILE A 15 -5.59 10.67 -14.49
CA ILE A 15 -6.84 9.94 -14.67
C ILE A 15 -7.79 10.85 -15.44
N SER A 16 -8.09 10.51 -16.69
CA SER A 16 -9.12 11.18 -17.49
C SER A 16 -10.06 10.14 -18.10
N ASN A 17 -11.37 10.41 -18.06
CA ASN A 17 -12.41 9.54 -18.62
C ASN A 17 -12.31 8.07 -18.16
N GLY A 18 -11.98 7.86 -16.88
CA GLY A 18 -11.82 6.52 -16.28
C GLY A 18 -10.56 5.76 -16.71
N LYS A 19 -9.69 6.36 -17.53
CA LYS A 19 -8.42 5.79 -17.96
C LYS A 19 -7.28 6.44 -17.20
N ARG A 20 -6.31 5.63 -16.77
CA ARG A 20 -5.06 6.10 -16.17
C ARG A 20 -3.93 5.97 -17.17
N PHE A 21 -3.19 7.04 -17.42
CA PHE A 21 -2.06 7.06 -18.35
C PHE A 21 -1.02 8.10 -17.94
N SER A 22 0.15 8.06 -18.58
CA SER A 22 1.22 9.04 -18.38
C SER A 22 0.88 10.36 -19.05
N ALA A 23 1.03 11.47 -18.33
CA ALA A 23 0.95 12.81 -18.89
C ALA A 23 1.94 13.01 -20.05
N ASP A 24 3.14 12.43 -19.96
CA ASP A 24 4.16 12.50 -21.01
C ASP A 24 3.68 11.85 -22.30
N ALA A 25 3.18 10.61 -22.19
CA ALA A 25 2.71 9.84 -23.35
C ALA A 25 1.52 10.53 -24.04
N PHE A 26 0.67 11.19 -23.26
CA PHE A 26 -0.44 11.99 -23.80
C PHE A 26 0.06 13.19 -24.61
N LEU A 27 0.99 13.97 -24.06
CA LEU A 27 1.57 15.14 -24.72
C LEU A 27 2.40 14.75 -25.95
N GLU A 28 3.15 13.65 -25.87
CA GLU A 28 3.91 13.09 -27.00
C GLU A 28 2.97 12.64 -28.13
N GLY A 29 1.85 12.00 -27.79
CA GLY A 29 0.82 11.61 -28.76
C GLY A 29 0.23 12.81 -29.51
N LEU A 30 -0.09 13.89 -28.80
CA LEU A 30 -0.55 15.15 -29.40
C LEU A 30 0.52 15.78 -30.29
N THR A 31 1.77 15.76 -29.85
CA THR A 31 2.91 16.27 -30.63
C THR A 31 3.08 15.48 -31.93
N LYS A 32 2.97 14.15 -31.90
CA LYS A 32 3.01 13.30 -33.10
C LYS A 32 1.89 13.64 -34.08
N ILE A 33 0.66 13.84 -33.60
CA ILE A 33 -0.48 14.26 -34.44
C ILE A 33 -0.18 15.61 -35.09
N LYS A 34 0.33 16.57 -34.32
CA LYS A 34 0.73 17.89 -34.81
C LYS A 34 1.78 17.78 -35.92
N THR A 35 2.87 17.05 -35.67
CA THR A 35 3.95 16.86 -36.64
C THR A 35 3.47 16.15 -37.91
N ASP A 36 2.62 15.12 -37.79
CA ASP A 36 2.03 14.43 -38.94
C ASP A 36 1.14 15.38 -39.78
N ALA A 37 0.33 16.21 -39.12
CA ALA A 37 -0.52 17.18 -39.78
C ALA A 37 0.28 18.30 -40.48
N GLU A 38 1.35 18.79 -39.85
CA GLU A 38 2.28 19.77 -40.44
C GLU A 38 2.97 19.20 -41.69
N ASN A 39 3.46 17.96 -41.61
CA ASN A 39 4.12 17.28 -42.72
C ASN A 39 3.18 17.05 -43.91
N LYS A 40 1.94 16.62 -43.64
CA LYS A 40 0.91 16.38 -44.67
C LYS A 40 0.20 17.65 -45.13
N LYS A 41 0.44 18.79 -44.46
CA LYS A 41 -0.28 20.07 -44.62
C LYS A 41 -1.81 19.95 -44.47
N ARG A 42 -2.28 18.92 -43.78
CA ARG A 42 -3.70 18.67 -43.47
C ARG A 42 -3.82 17.75 -42.28
N LEU A 43 -4.90 17.90 -41.51
CA LEU A 43 -5.24 16.95 -40.45
C LEU A 43 -5.81 15.67 -41.06
N ASP A 44 -5.38 14.51 -40.55
CA ASP A 44 -6.00 13.23 -40.90
C ASP A 44 -7.38 13.12 -40.22
N ILE A 45 -8.40 12.71 -40.99
CA ILE A 45 -9.77 12.55 -40.49
C ILE A 45 -9.82 11.54 -39.34
N ALA A 46 -8.91 10.55 -39.32
CA ALA A 46 -8.80 9.56 -38.26
C ALA A 46 -8.49 10.18 -36.88
N TYR A 47 -7.86 11.36 -36.81
CA TYR A 47 -7.55 12.03 -35.54
C TYR A 47 -8.70 12.89 -35.00
N ILE A 48 -9.70 13.23 -35.82
CA ILE A 48 -10.79 14.14 -35.42
C ILE A 48 -11.53 13.63 -34.17
N PRO A 49 -11.95 12.34 -34.08
CA PRO A 49 -12.65 11.85 -32.89
C PRO A 49 -11.79 11.89 -31.63
N ILE A 50 -10.47 11.76 -31.75
CA ILE A 50 -9.53 11.83 -30.62
C ILE A 50 -9.47 13.27 -30.11
N LEU A 51 -9.23 14.23 -31.00
CA LEU A 51 -9.06 15.64 -30.66
C LEU A 51 -10.35 16.29 -30.15
N GLN A 52 -11.52 15.86 -30.62
CA GLN A 52 -12.82 16.36 -30.13
C GLN A 52 -13.09 16.06 -28.65
N ASN A 53 -12.45 15.02 -28.10
CA ASN A 53 -12.62 14.62 -26.71
C ASN A 53 -11.54 15.20 -25.77
N ILE A 54 -10.69 16.10 -26.28
CA ILE A 54 -9.58 16.68 -25.52
C ILE A 54 -9.83 18.17 -25.33
N SER A 55 -9.90 18.60 -24.07
CA SER A 55 -10.00 20.02 -23.73
C SER A 55 -8.62 20.68 -23.60
N PRO A 56 -8.48 21.99 -23.91
CA PRO A 56 -7.25 22.73 -23.63
C PRO A 56 -6.83 22.67 -22.15
N GLY A 57 -7.80 22.61 -21.23
CA GLY A 57 -7.54 22.46 -19.80
C GLY A 57 -6.87 21.13 -19.44
N GLU A 58 -7.23 20.03 -20.11
CA GLU A 58 -6.56 18.73 -19.91
C GLU A 58 -5.11 18.75 -20.41
N ILE A 59 -4.85 19.41 -21.54
CA ILE A 59 -3.50 19.58 -22.07
C ILE A 59 -2.65 20.36 -21.05
N GLN A 60 -3.15 21.53 -20.62
CA GLN A 60 -2.44 22.37 -19.64
C GLN A 60 -2.24 21.64 -18.31
N HIS A 61 -3.21 20.84 -17.87
CA HIS A 61 -3.08 20.04 -16.67
C HIS A 61 -1.96 19.00 -16.78
N CYS A 62 -1.86 18.30 -17.92
CA CYS A 62 -0.78 17.35 -18.18
C CYS A 62 0.60 18.04 -18.20
N GLU A 63 0.70 19.19 -18.88
CA GLU A 63 1.94 19.99 -18.92
C GLU A 63 2.36 20.45 -17.52
N ASN A 64 1.41 20.97 -16.74
CA ASN A 64 1.67 21.43 -15.38
C ASN A 64 2.07 20.28 -14.46
N ALA A 65 1.40 19.13 -14.57
CA ALA A 65 1.73 17.96 -13.77
C ALA A 65 3.14 17.43 -14.08
N GLN A 66 3.53 17.37 -15.36
CA GLN A 66 4.89 16.99 -15.75
C GLN A 66 5.93 17.99 -15.28
N SER A 67 5.68 19.29 -15.49
CA SER A 67 6.58 20.36 -15.05
C SER A 67 6.75 20.34 -13.52
N PHE A 68 5.67 20.14 -12.79
CA PHE A 68 5.69 20.04 -11.34
C PHE A 68 6.48 18.83 -10.85
N SER A 69 6.27 17.64 -11.43
CA SER A 69 7.03 16.44 -11.06
C SER A 69 8.54 16.64 -11.29
N ARG A 70 8.90 17.18 -12.45
CA ARG A 70 10.30 17.50 -12.77
C ARG A 70 10.89 18.50 -11.79
N THR A 71 10.19 19.60 -11.52
CA THR A 71 10.64 20.65 -10.59
C THR A 71 10.84 20.09 -9.19
N LEU A 72 9.91 19.27 -8.70
CA LEU A 72 9.98 18.66 -7.38
C LEU A 72 11.23 17.79 -7.23
N VAL A 73 11.48 16.91 -8.21
CA VAL A 73 12.65 16.01 -8.17
C VAL A 73 13.94 16.78 -8.36
N THR A 74 13.99 17.77 -9.26
CA THR A 74 15.16 18.65 -9.42
C THR A 74 15.52 19.35 -8.11
N ASN A 75 14.54 19.94 -7.42
CA ASN A 75 14.77 20.63 -6.15
C ASN A 75 15.22 19.65 -5.07
N TRP A 76 14.57 18.48 -4.97
CA TRP A 76 14.95 17.47 -3.99
C TRP A 76 16.38 16.95 -4.21
N LEU A 77 16.75 16.68 -5.47
CA LEU A 77 18.09 16.23 -5.82
C LEU A 77 19.14 17.29 -5.45
N LYS A 78 18.88 18.56 -5.77
CA LYS A 78 19.77 19.67 -5.44
C LYS A 78 19.93 19.83 -3.92
N GLU A 79 18.81 19.93 -3.20
CA GLU A 79 18.78 20.28 -1.77
C GLU A 79 19.28 19.16 -0.86
N TYR A 80 18.95 17.91 -1.19
CA TYR A 80 19.20 16.77 -0.31
C TYR A 80 20.26 15.84 -0.89
N LYS A 81 20.08 15.35 -2.13
CA LYS A 81 20.98 14.34 -2.70
C LYS A 81 22.38 14.90 -2.99
N PHE A 82 22.46 16.12 -3.53
CA PHE A 82 23.71 16.79 -3.90
C PHE A 82 24.18 17.79 -2.87
N LYS A 83 23.56 17.81 -1.68
CA LYS A 83 23.95 18.69 -0.57
C LYS A 83 25.46 18.66 -0.32
N TYR A 84 26.03 17.46 -0.24
CA TYR A 84 27.44 17.22 0.07
C TYR A 84 28.32 16.96 -1.17
N TRP A 85 27.79 17.13 -2.38
CA TRP A 85 28.60 17.04 -3.60
C TRP A 85 29.45 18.31 -3.72
N ALA A 86 30.73 18.22 -3.35
CA ALA A 86 31.62 19.37 -3.25
C ALA A 86 32.70 19.41 -4.34
N ILE A 87 33.08 18.24 -4.89
CA ILE A 87 34.16 18.11 -5.87
C ILE A 87 33.68 17.21 -7.02
N HIS A 88 34.00 17.59 -8.25
CA HIS A 88 33.78 16.78 -9.44
C HIS A 88 34.76 15.61 -9.45
N SER A 89 34.27 14.37 -9.50
CA SER A 89 35.13 13.17 -9.50
C SER A 89 36.00 13.04 -10.75
N SER A 90 35.56 13.60 -11.88
CA SER A 90 36.27 13.53 -13.16
C SER A 90 37.35 14.60 -13.33
N THR A 91 37.13 15.81 -12.79
CA THR A 91 38.03 16.96 -13.00
C THR A 91 38.77 17.39 -11.74
N GLY A 92 38.31 17.01 -10.56
CA GLY A 92 38.83 17.49 -9.28
C GLY A 92 38.44 18.92 -8.93
N ASN A 93 37.65 19.60 -9.78
CA ASN A 93 37.25 20.99 -9.54
C ASN A 93 36.13 21.08 -8.49
N PRO A 94 36.04 22.20 -7.75
CA PRO A 94 34.91 22.50 -6.88
C PRO A 94 33.58 22.50 -7.64
N VAL A 95 32.54 21.98 -7.00
CA VAL A 95 31.16 21.94 -7.54
C VAL A 95 30.43 23.21 -7.14
N THR A 96 29.84 23.89 -8.12
CA THR A 96 29.02 25.07 -7.91
C THR A 96 27.56 24.72 -7.66
N ASP A 97 26.76 25.68 -7.19
CA ASP A 97 25.31 25.48 -7.05
C ASP A 97 24.61 25.28 -8.40
N ASP A 98 25.11 25.94 -9.45
CA ASP A 98 24.62 25.75 -10.82
C ASP A 98 24.94 24.36 -11.36
N ASP A 99 26.12 23.80 -11.06
CA ASP A 99 26.44 22.41 -11.41
C ASP A 99 25.44 21.42 -10.79
N LYS A 100 25.07 21.65 -9.52
CA LYS A 100 24.08 20.82 -8.81
C LYS A 100 22.71 20.93 -9.45
N ARG A 101 22.28 22.16 -9.77
CA ARG A 101 21.00 22.42 -10.42
C ARG A 101 20.93 21.78 -11.80
N GLN A 102 21.96 21.99 -12.63
CA GLN A 102 22.03 21.41 -13.96
C GLN A 102 22.01 19.88 -13.91
N ARG A 103 22.83 19.27 -13.04
CA ARG A 103 22.84 17.81 -12.89
C ARG A 103 21.48 17.28 -12.42
N ALA A 104 20.85 17.95 -11.47
CA ALA A 104 19.52 17.57 -10.99
C ALA A 104 18.47 17.65 -12.10
N GLU A 105 18.51 18.70 -12.92
CA GLU A 105 17.59 18.90 -14.04
C GLU A 105 17.79 17.87 -15.16
N GLU A 106 19.03 17.51 -15.48
CA GLU A 106 19.37 16.42 -16.41
C GLU A 106 18.77 15.08 -15.94
N ILE A 107 19.01 14.72 -14.67
CA ILE A 107 18.51 13.47 -14.09
C ILE A 107 16.99 13.46 -14.05
N ALA A 108 16.36 14.53 -13.56
CA ALA A 108 14.91 14.63 -13.49
C ALA A 108 14.27 14.55 -14.88
N THR A 109 14.88 15.15 -15.89
CA THR A 109 14.43 15.05 -17.28
C THR A 109 14.45 13.61 -17.80
N ILE A 110 15.52 12.86 -17.49
CA ILE A 110 15.63 11.45 -17.90
C ILE A 110 14.61 10.57 -17.16
N LEU A 111 14.46 10.74 -15.85
CA LEU A 111 13.50 9.99 -15.04
C LEU A 111 12.03 10.29 -15.41
N CYS A 112 11.78 11.49 -15.95
CA CYS A 112 10.46 11.96 -16.38
C CYS A 112 10.09 11.50 -17.80
N ASN A 113 11.07 11.02 -18.58
CA ASN A 113 10.86 10.62 -19.96
C ASN A 113 10.21 9.23 -20.04
N HIS A 114 8.92 9.19 -20.37
CA HIS A 114 8.16 7.94 -20.42
C HIS A 114 8.71 6.97 -21.47
N SER A 115 9.18 7.50 -22.61
CA SER A 115 9.68 6.67 -23.73
C SER A 115 10.93 5.86 -23.36
N SER A 116 11.76 6.35 -22.42
CA SER A 116 12.93 5.64 -21.92
C SER A 116 12.55 4.43 -21.06
N TRP A 117 11.45 4.52 -20.33
CA TRP A 117 11.04 3.51 -19.34
C TRP A 117 9.94 2.57 -19.84
N LEU A 118 9.24 2.94 -20.93
CA LEU A 118 8.19 2.21 -21.67
C LEU A 118 6.92 1.90 -20.88
N THR A 119 7.04 1.65 -19.58
CA THR A 119 5.92 1.39 -18.67
C THR A 119 6.23 2.01 -17.32
N HIS A 120 5.20 2.59 -16.69
CA HIS A 120 5.32 3.19 -15.36
C HIS A 120 5.66 2.15 -14.28
N GLY A 121 5.27 0.89 -14.51
CA GLY A 121 5.57 -0.23 -13.61
C GLY A 121 7.02 -0.76 -13.72
N ARG A 122 7.81 -0.27 -14.68
CA ARG A 122 9.20 -0.70 -14.81
C ARG A 122 10.03 -0.13 -13.66
N SER A 123 10.62 -1.03 -12.89
CA SER A 123 11.59 -0.71 -11.86
C SER A 123 12.90 -0.22 -12.48
N ILE A 124 13.46 0.86 -11.94
CA ILE A 124 14.77 1.42 -12.29
C ILE A 124 15.76 0.98 -11.21
N GLY A 125 16.65 0.07 -11.58
CA GLY A 125 17.66 -0.50 -10.68
C GLY A 125 18.87 0.41 -10.49
N ILE A 126 19.76 0.02 -9.57
CA ILE A 126 20.95 0.83 -9.22
C ILE A 126 21.85 1.13 -10.43
N ARG A 127 22.07 0.16 -11.32
CA ARG A 127 22.92 0.33 -12.51
C ARG A 127 22.36 1.39 -13.46
N GLU A 128 21.05 1.35 -13.71
CA GLU A 128 20.38 2.34 -14.57
C GLU A 128 20.45 3.75 -13.97
N LEU A 129 20.42 3.88 -12.64
CA LEU A 129 20.61 5.16 -11.95
C LEU A 129 22.07 5.65 -12.04
N GLU A 130 23.04 4.75 -11.95
CA GLU A 130 24.45 5.06 -12.11
C GLU A 130 24.76 5.52 -13.55
N ASP A 131 24.13 4.91 -14.56
CA ASP A 131 24.27 5.28 -15.97
C ASP A 131 23.83 6.74 -16.23
N ILE A 132 22.78 7.20 -15.53
CA ILE A 132 22.34 8.61 -15.58
C ILE A 132 23.11 9.50 -14.59
N ARG A 133 24.19 8.99 -14.01
CA ARG A 133 25.09 9.67 -13.07
C ARG A 133 24.43 10.05 -11.75
N LEU A 134 23.41 9.31 -11.33
CA LEU A 134 22.82 9.36 -10.01
C LEU A 134 23.41 8.23 -9.14
N GLN A 135 24.51 8.53 -8.45
CA GLN A 135 25.14 7.55 -7.56
C GLN A 135 24.24 7.22 -6.38
N ILE A 136 24.01 5.94 -6.12
CA ILE A 136 23.24 5.47 -4.97
C ILE A 136 24.13 4.58 -4.11
N THR A 137 24.06 4.74 -2.79
CA THR A 137 24.75 3.85 -1.86
C THR A 137 24.17 2.45 -1.96
N ASP A 138 24.97 1.49 -2.41
CA ASP A 138 24.61 0.08 -2.38
C ASP A 138 24.80 -0.47 -0.96
N TYR A 139 23.68 -0.71 -0.27
CA TYR A 139 23.72 -1.21 1.11
C TYR A 139 23.96 -2.73 1.16
N SER A 140 23.87 -3.45 0.03
CA SER A 140 24.14 -4.88 -0.01
C SER A 140 25.60 -5.22 0.31
N ASN A 141 26.49 -4.25 0.12
CA ASN A 141 27.90 -4.32 0.52
C ASN A 141 28.11 -4.33 2.05
N SER A 142 27.08 -4.02 2.84
CA SER A 142 27.09 -4.15 4.30
C SER A 142 26.20 -5.34 4.71
N PRO A 143 26.78 -6.51 5.06
CA PRO A 143 26.01 -7.70 5.36
C PRO A 143 24.97 -7.50 6.48
N GLU A 144 25.34 -6.79 7.54
CA GLU A 144 24.46 -6.51 8.69
C GLU A 144 23.26 -5.64 8.29
N LEU A 145 23.50 -4.56 7.53
CA LEU A 145 22.45 -3.66 7.07
C LEU A 145 21.55 -4.35 6.03
N ASN A 146 22.15 -5.12 5.13
CA ASN A 146 21.42 -5.89 4.13
C ASN A 146 20.47 -6.90 4.78
N ASP A 147 20.95 -7.65 5.78
CA ASP A 147 20.14 -8.62 6.51
C ASP A 147 19.02 -7.95 7.32
N ALA A 148 19.30 -6.81 7.98
CA ALA A 148 18.30 -6.05 8.72
C ALA A 148 17.16 -5.54 7.80
N ILE A 149 17.51 -4.90 6.68
CA ILE A 149 16.52 -4.39 5.71
C ILE A 149 15.75 -5.55 5.08
N SER A 150 16.43 -6.63 4.68
CA SER A 150 15.78 -7.79 4.03
C SER A 150 14.77 -8.46 4.96
N ARG A 151 15.13 -8.71 6.22
CA ARG A 151 14.19 -9.28 7.20
C ARG A 151 12.98 -8.37 7.43
N TYR A 152 13.21 -7.07 7.59
CA TYR A 152 12.12 -6.11 7.78
C TYR A 152 11.18 -6.08 6.57
N TYR A 153 11.73 -6.07 5.35
CA TYR A 153 10.95 -6.16 4.11
C TYR A 153 10.12 -7.44 4.05
N THR A 154 10.72 -8.60 4.34
CA THR A 154 10.01 -9.89 4.34
C THR A 154 8.87 -9.91 5.36
N LEU A 155 9.09 -9.41 6.57
CA LEU A 155 8.05 -9.31 7.59
C LEU A 155 6.91 -8.39 7.16
N LEU A 156 7.21 -7.24 6.54
CA LEU A 156 6.19 -6.35 5.99
C LEU A 156 5.40 -7.02 4.87
N ARG A 157 6.06 -7.71 3.92
CA ARG A 157 5.39 -8.44 2.84
C ARG A 157 4.43 -9.50 3.39
N MET A 158 4.90 -10.35 4.31
CA MET A 158 4.07 -11.34 4.98
C MET A 158 2.90 -10.69 5.73
N SER A 159 3.11 -9.53 6.36
CA SER A 159 2.05 -8.80 7.05
C SER A 159 0.98 -8.29 6.08
N PHE A 160 1.36 -7.73 4.93
CA PHE A 160 0.42 -7.25 3.91
C PHE A 160 -0.24 -8.36 3.09
N GLU A 161 0.26 -9.60 3.17
CA GLU A 161 -0.42 -10.80 2.65
C GLU A 161 -1.61 -11.23 3.54
N THR A 162 -1.75 -10.64 4.72
CA THR A 162 -2.92 -10.82 5.59
C THR A 162 -4.02 -9.78 5.29
N ASN A 163 -4.95 -9.60 6.21
CA ASN A 163 -5.97 -8.55 6.18
C ASN A 163 -5.45 -7.16 6.60
N LEU A 164 -4.16 -7.03 6.94
CA LEU A 164 -3.51 -5.76 7.23
C LEU A 164 -3.26 -4.98 5.93
N TYR A 165 -3.66 -3.70 5.89
CA TYR A 165 -3.53 -2.85 4.69
C TYR A 165 -2.87 -1.49 4.95
N LYS A 166 -2.54 -1.18 6.21
CA LYS A 166 -1.82 0.05 6.55
C LYS A 166 -0.98 -0.14 7.80
N VAL A 167 0.27 0.33 7.77
CA VAL A 167 1.17 0.39 8.93
C VAL A 167 1.80 1.78 9.00
N TYR A 168 1.88 2.31 10.22
CA TYR A 168 2.64 3.50 10.58
C TYR A 168 3.60 3.10 11.69
N GLU A 169 4.89 3.33 11.48
CA GLU A 169 5.92 2.92 12.42
C GLU A 169 6.92 4.06 12.65
N THR A 170 7.29 4.24 13.91
CA THR A 170 8.38 5.09 14.37
C THR A 170 9.38 4.23 15.13
N PRO A 171 10.56 4.73 15.51
CA PRO A 171 11.53 3.95 16.29
C PRO A 171 10.99 3.39 17.61
N SER A 172 9.90 3.95 18.16
CA SER A 172 9.35 3.56 19.46
C SER A 172 7.86 3.19 19.44
N THR A 173 7.15 3.35 18.32
CA THR A 173 5.70 3.11 18.25
C THR A 173 5.27 2.54 16.91
N GLN A 174 4.20 1.74 16.93
CA GLN A 174 3.59 1.17 15.73
C GLN A 174 2.06 1.24 15.82
N ILE A 175 1.40 1.68 14.75
CA ILE A 175 -0.06 1.70 14.60
C ILE A 175 -0.40 1.10 13.24
N TYR A 176 -1.34 0.17 13.17
CA TYR A 176 -1.76 -0.46 11.92
C TYR A 176 -3.28 -0.46 11.73
N ARG A 177 -3.73 -0.60 10.48
CA ARG A 177 -5.12 -0.86 10.12
C ARG A 177 -5.24 -2.21 9.44
N MET A 178 -6.28 -2.93 9.85
CA MET A 178 -6.58 -4.27 9.38
C MET A 178 -8.07 -4.36 9.08
N LEU A 179 -8.44 -5.05 8.01
CA LEU A 179 -9.83 -5.39 7.74
C LEU A 179 -10.24 -6.49 8.70
N ASN A 180 -11.17 -6.21 9.60
CA ASN A 180 -11.75 -7.27 10.39
C ASN A 180 -12.62 -8.12 9.46
N SER A 181 -12.11 -9.28 9.04
CA SER A 181 -12.92 -10.40 8.57
C SER A 181 -13.70 -10.98 9.74
N GLY A 182 -14.43 -10.15 10.49
CA GLY A 182 -15.51 -10.65 11.32
C GLY A 182 -16.49 -11.28 10.34
N ASN A 183 -16.78 -12.57 10.52
CA ASN A 183 -17.88 -13.25 9.83
C ASN A 183 -19.00 -12.24 9.64
N GLN A 184 -19.34 -11.94 8.39
CA GLN A 184 -20.48 -11.09 8.08
C GLN A 184 -21.64 -11.64 8.89
N GLN A 185 -22.11 -10.85 9.85
CA GLN A 185 -23.37 -11.14 10.50
C GLN A 185 -24.39 -11.15 9.37
N SER A 186 -24.89 -12.35 9.04
CA SER A 186 -26.11 -12.47 8.27
C SER A 186 -27.16 -11.58 8.94
N PRO A 187 -28.00 -10.87 8.18
CA PRO A 187 -28.99 -9.96 8.73
C PRO A 187 -29.75 -10.67 9.85
N SER A 188 -29.81 -9.99 10.99
CA SER A 188 -30.42 -10.47 12.23
C SER A 188 -31.88 -10.86 11.99
N ASN A 189 -32.12 -12.11 11.62
CA ASN A 189 -33.33 -12.75 12.06
C ASN A 189 -33.24 -12.78 13.58
N LYS A 190 -34.19 -12.12 14.25
CA LYS A 190 -34.37 -12.21 15.69
C LYS A 190 -34.61 -13.68 16.04
N LEU A 191 -33.55 -14.45 16.21
CA LEU A 191 -33.62 -15.77 16.79
C LEU A 191 -34.05 -15.55 18.23
N ASN A 192 -35.22 -16.09 18.58
CA ASN A 192 -35.73 -16.05 19.93
C ASN A 192 -34.89 -17.07 20.75
N ILE A 193 -33.69 -16.64 21.14
CA ILE A 193 -32.75 -17.48 21.88
C ILE A 193 -33.35 -17.73 23.28
N PRO A 194 -33.54 -18.99 23.70
CA PRO A 194 -34.06 -19.30 25.02
C PRO A 194 -33.11 -18.82 26.12
N ASN A 195 -33.65 -18.59 27.30
CA ASN A 195 -32.88 -18.24 28.49
C ASN A 195 -33.20 -19.26 29.59
N PRO A 196 -32.28 -20.16 29.96
CA PRO A 196 -30.87 -20.23 29.54
C PRO A 196 -30.71 -20.79 28.12
N ALA A 197 -29.64 -20.40 27.43
CA ALA A 197 -29.23 -20.99 26.15
C ALA A 197 -28.14 -22.04 26.35
N ILE A 198 -28.18 -23.11 25.56
CA ILE A 198 -27.14 -24.14 25.54
C ILE A 198 -26.47 -24.09 24.17
N VAL A 199 -25.16 -23.91 24.15
CA VAL A 199 -24.35 -23.83 22.92
C VAL A 199 -23.32 -24.95 22.94
N ASP A 200 -23.24 -25.69 21.84
CA ASP A 200 -22.15 -26.64 21.62
C ASP A 200 -20.90 -25.87 21.19
N PHE A 201 -19.82 -26.03 21.95
CA PHE A 201 -18.51 -25.45 21.65
C PHE A 201 -17.53 -26.55 21.26
N GLU A 202 -16.89 -26.39 20.11
CA GLU A 202 -15.84 -27.29 19.64
C GLU A 202 -14.47 -26.69 19.92
N CYS A 203 -13.61 -27.47 20.60
CA CYS A 203 -12.25 -27.05 20.89
C CYS A 203 -11.39 -27.00 19.61
N GLY A 204 -10.79 -25.84 19.30
CA GLY A 204 -9.91 -25.70 18.13
C GLY A 204 -8.61 -26.51 18.17
N LYS A 205 -8.23 -27.10 19.32
CA LYS A 205 -7.02 -27.92 19.48
C LYS A 205 -7.27 -29.42 19.35
N CYS A 206 -8.35 -29.92 19.96
CA CYS A 206 -8.64 -31.37 20.04
C CYS A 206 -9.99 -31.77 19.46
N HIS A 207 -10.79 -30.82 18.96
CA HIS A 207 -12.13 -31.03 18.40
C HIS A 207 -13.16 -31.65 19.36
N ASN A 208 -12.85 -31.74 20.66
CA ASN A 208 -13.83 -32.15 21.66
C ASN A 208 -14.97 -31.14 21.74
N LYS A 209 -16.21 -31.66 21.78
CA LYS A 209 -17.43 -30.85 21.89
C LYS A 209 -17.89 -30.80 23.33
N GLN A 210 -18.09 -29.60 23.85
CA GLN A 210 -18.57 -29.37 25.20
C GLN A 210 -19.75 -28.39 25.20
N LYS A 211 -20.71 -28.62 26.08
CA LYS A 211 -21.93 -27.82 26.17
C LYS A 211 -21.76 -26.68 27.16
N ILE A 212 -22.05 -25.47 26.72
CA ILE A 212 -21.96 -24.26 27.53
C ILE A 212 -23.36 -23.70 27.77
N GLN A 213 -23.71 -23.49 29.04
CA GLN A 213 -24.91 -22.78 29.46
C GLN A 213 -24.65 -21.28 29.54
N ILE A 214 -25.52 -20.51 28.88
CA ILE A 214 -25.45 -19.05 28.79
C ILE A 214 -26.72 -18.46 29.40
N ASN A 215 -26.54 -17.67 30.45
CA ASN A 215 -27.61 -16.99 31.16
C ASN A 215 -27.64 -15.52 30.72
N PHE A 216 -28.79 -15.05 30.25
CA PHE A 216 -28.98 -13.65 29.83
C PHE A 216 -29.80 -12.89 30.87
N ASN A 217 -29.28 -11.81 31.44
CA ASN A 217 -29.93 -10.93 32.45
C ASN A 217 -30.46 -11.58 33.75
N GLN A 218 -30.81 -12.86 33.75
CA GLN A 218 -31.34 -13.63 34.88
C GLN A 218 -30.52 -14.91 35.06
N LYS A 219 -30.12 -15.20 36.30
CA LYS A 219 -29.33 -16.39 36.62
C LYS A 219 -30.27 -17.60 36.69
N PHE A 220 -29.92 -18.65 35.96
CA PHE A 220 -30.54 -19.97 36.06
C PHE A 220 -29.56 -20.95 36.71
N PRO A 221 -30.05 -21.93 37.48
CA PRO A 221 -29.19 -22.99 38.01
C PRO A 221 -28.52 -23.76 36.87
N LEU A 222 -27.32 -24.27 37.14
CA LEU A 222 -26.55 -25.02 36.16
C LEU A 222 -27.23 -26.37 35.89
N LEU A 223 -27.48 -26.68 34.63
CA LEU A 223 -28.04 -27.98 34.25
C LEU A 223 -26.99 -29.10 34.38
N PRO A 224 -27.41 -30.37 34.57
CA PRO A 224 -26.47 -31.48 34.63
C PRO A 224 -25.72 -31.66 33.29
N GLY A 225 -24.39 -31.78 33.34
CA GLY A 225 -23.56 -32.07 32.17
C GLY A 225 -23.27 -30.88 31.25
N VAL A 226 -23.44 -29.64 31.73
CA VAL A 226 -23.05 -28.42 31.00
C VAL A 226 -22.15 -27.52 31.86
N THR A 227 -21.29 -26.75 31.21
CA THR A 227 -20.41 -25.78 31.86
C THR A 227 -21.02 -24.38 31.79
N MET A 228 -20.89 -23.59 32.85
CA MET A 228 -21.36 -22.20 32.83
C MET A 228 -20.45 -21.34 31.96
N PHE A 229 -21.03 -20.40 31.20
CA PHE A 229 -20.23 -19.43 30.46
C PHE A 229 -19.29 -18.65 31.41
N PRO A 230 -17.96 -18.67 31.19
CA PRO A 230 -17.01 -18.09 32.12
C PRO A 230 -17.04 -16.55 32.07
N GLN A 231 -17.03 -15.90 33.23
CA GLN A 231 -17.10 -14.43 33.30
C GLN A 231 -15.90 -13.73 32.65
N ASN A 232 -14.70 -14.33 32.72
CA ASN A 232 -13.47 -13.84 32.10
C ASN A 232 -13.34 -14.17 30.60
N ASN A 233 -14.37 -14.79 29.99
CA ASN A 233 -14.36 -15.27 28.60
C ASN A 233 -13.36 -16.39 28.29
N ILE A 234 -12.70 -16.97 29.29
CA ILE A 234 -11.72 -18.04 29.06
C ILE A 234 -12.35 -19.36 29.46
N LEU A 235 -12.59 -20.21 28.46
CA LEU A 235 -13.10 -21.57 28.66
C LEU A 235 -11.95 -22.57 28.58
N LYS A 236 -11.81 -23.39 29.62
CA LYS A 236 -10.89 -24.53 29.61
C LYS A 236 -11.57 -25.73 28.98
N CYS A 237 -10.88 -26.38 28.03
CA CYS A 237 -11.37 -27.61 27.43
C CYS A 237 -11.31 -28.77 28.43
N GLU A 238 -12.42 -29.50 28.60
CA GLU A 238 -12.50 -30.65 29.52
C GLU A 238 -11.58 -31.82 29.11
N ALA A 239 -11.28 -31.97 27.81
CA ALA A 239 -10.47 -33.07 27.29
C ALA A 239 -8.97 -32.79 27.29
N CYS A 240 -8.54 -31.60 26.86
CA CYS A 240 -7.12 -31.30 26.64
C CYS A 240 -6.58 -30.12 27.47
N GLY A 241 -7.42 -29.47 28.27
CA GLY A 241 -7.03 -28.36 29.14
C GLY A 241 -6.64 -27.06 28.43
N SER A 242 -6.79 -26.95 27.11
CA SER A 242 -6.47 -25.72 26.37
C SER A 242 -7.45 -24.59 26.71
N ASP A 243 -6.92 -23.38 26.84
CA ASP A 243 -7.71 -22.15 27.00
C ASP A 243 -8.29 -21.71 25.65
N SER A 244 -9.59 -21.41 25.62
CA SER A 244 -10.30 -20.86 24.47
C SER A 244 -10.93 -19.52 24.81
N ASN A 245 -10.65 -18.49 24.02
CA ASN A 245 -11.19 -17.15 24.21
C ASN A 245 -12.57 -17.02 23.55
N LEU A 246 -13.60 -16.85 24.36
CA LEU A 246 -15.01 -16.73 23.96
C LEU A 246 -15.48 -15.28 23.80
N LEU A 247 -14.59 -14.28 23.80
CA LEU A 247 -14.97 -12.86 23.70
C LEU A 247 -15.80 -12.58 22.44
N SER A 248 -15.41 -13.13 21.29
CA SER A 248 -16.15 -12.99 20.04
C SER A 248 -17.55 -13.59 20.11
N LEU A 249 -17.68 -14.76 20.78
CA LEU A 249 -18.98 -15.41 20.99
C LEU A 249 -19.88 -14.59 21.92
N ARG A 250 -19.34 -14.01 23.01
CA ARG A 250 -20.07 -13.10 23.88
C ARG A 250 -20.61 -11.90 23.09
N GLN A 251 -19.74 -11.20 22.35
CA GLN A 251 -20.12 -10.02 21.57
C GLN A 251 -21.21 -10.34 20.54
N GLN A 252 -21.11 -11.49 19.87
CA GLN A 252 -22.11 -11.94 18.92
C GLN A 252 -23.48 -12.17 19.59
N LEU A 253 -23.52 -12.91 20.70
CA LEU A 253 -24.76 -13.24 21.39
C LEU A 253 -25.41 -12.02 22.05
N GLU A 254 -24.62 -11.13 22.65
CA GLU A 254 -25.14 -9.89 23.23
C GLU A 254 -25.70 -8.94 22.16
N ALA A 255 -25.03 -8.86 20.99
CA ALA A 255 -25.53 -8.09 19.85
C ALA A 255 -26.83 -8.67 19.26
N GLN A 256 -26.92 -9.99 19.13
CA GLN A 256 -28.10 -10.67 18.60
C GLN A 256 -29.30 -10.60 19.55
N THR A 257 -29.09 -10.79 20.86
CA THR A 257 -30.16 -10.83 21.86
C THR A 257 -30.52 -9.47 22.44
N LYS A 258 -29.62 -8.47 22.31
CA LYS A 258 -29.67 -7.20 23.05
C LYS A 258 -29.72 -7.38 24.58
N LYS A 259 -29.21 -8.50 25.10
CA LYS A 259 -29.15 -8.84 26.54
C LYS A 259 -27.71 -9.13 26.93
N ARG A 260 -27.34 -8.88 28.19
CA ARG A 260 -25.98 -9.15 28.69
C ARG A 260 -25.88 -10.58 29.22
N ILE A 261 -24.75 -11.23 28.95
CA ILE A 261 -24.42 -12.53 29.55
C ILE A 261 -23.93 -12.28 30.98
N ILE A 262 -24.46 -13.04 31.94
CA ILE A 262 -24.15 -12.91 33.37
C ILE A 262 -23.63 -14.20 34.01
#